data_AF-A0A3D4US48-F1
#
_entry.id   AF-A0A3D4US48-F1
#
_cell.length_a   1.000
_cell.length_b   1.000
_cell.length_c   1.000
_cell.angle_alpha   90.00
_cell.angle_beta   90.00
_cell.angle_gamma   90.00
#
_symmetry.space_group_name_H-M   'P 1'
#
loop_
_entity.id
_entity.type
_entity.pdbx_description
1 polymer ?
#
loop_
_entity_poly.entity_id
_entity_poly.type
_entity_poly.pdbx_seq_one_letter_code
_entity_poly.pdbx_strand_id
1 'polypeptide(L)'
;ALFAWMDEGFTSFASAETMLHIFNRESEFPYAGSYRGYYSIVASGLEEPLTTHADHFNTNRAYGSASYSKGAVYLGQMSYIVGEEAFRKGMLTYFDTWKMKHPTAEDFLRVMEKESGMVLDWYNEYFVNTTKTVDYGIKALIGDENKTVIELERVGLMPMPIDVLVEYKDGSSEMFYIPLRIMRGEKPAENDLKRTILEDWPWTNPTYTFDIPTAGSTIKKVSIDPTQRLADVNSSNNSFDVEGMINK
;
A
#
# COMPACT_ATOMS: atom_id res chain seq x y z
N ALA A 1 -17.86 -17.38 11.60
CA ALA A 1 -18.14 -16.07 10.99
C ALA A 1 -17.38 -16.00 9.67
N LEU A 2 -18.00 -15.51 8.60
CA LEU A 2 -17.35 -15.46 7.28
C LEU A 2 -16.31 -14.32 7.18
N PHE A 3 -16.53 -13.22 7.90
CA PHE A 3 -15.70 -12.00 7.80
C PHE A 3 -15.03 -11.62 9.12
N ALA A 4 -14.47 -12.61 9.85
CA ALA A 4 -13.81 -12.35 11.15
C ALA A 4 -12.68 -11.29 11.06
N TRP A 5 -12.05 -11.18 9.89
CA TRP A 5 -11.03 -10.17 9.62
C TRP A 5 -11.57 -8.73 9.55
N MET A 6 -12.85 -8.55 9.22
CA MET A 6 -13.47 -7.23 9.30
C MET A 6 -13.68 -6.82 10.76
N ASP A 7 -14.12 -7.75 11.61
CA ASP A 7 -14.36 -7.46 13.03
C ASP A 7 -13.03 -7.20 13.77
N GLU A 8 -12.12 -8.17 13.73
CA GLU A 8 -10.88 -8.15 14.52
C GLU A 8 -9.82 -7.23 13.90
N GLY A 9 -9.73 -7.20 12.56
CA GLY A 9 -8.78 -6.38 11.84
C GLY A 9 -9.12 -4.90 11.92
N PHE A 10 -10.40 -4.53 11.82
CA PHE A 10 -10.80 -3.13 11.97
C PHE A 10 -10.61 -2.67 13.42
N THR A 11 -10.89 -3.55 14.39
CA THR A 11 -10.61 -3.28 15.80
C THR A 11 -9.11 -3.08 16.05
N SER A 12 -8.26 -3.91 15.43
CA SER A 12 -6.81 -3.81 15.51
C SER A 12 -6.30 -2.49 14.91
N PHE A 13 -6.82 -2.10 13.75
CA PHE A 13 -6.52 -0.82 13.10
C PHE A 13 -6.93 0.38 13.97
N ALA A 14 -8.19 0.41 14.44
CA ALA A 14 -8.70 1.51 15.26
C ALA A 14 -7.97 1.62 16.60
N SER A 15 -7.57 0.48 17.18
CA SER A 15 -6.77 0.44 18.40
C SER A 15 -5.37 1.03 18.15
N ALA A 16 -4.72 0.69 17.04
CA ALA A 16 -3.43 1.26 16.67
C ALA A 16 -3.50 2.79 16.46
N GLU A 17 -4.52 3.28 15.77
CA GLU A 17 -4.81 4.72 15.62
C GLU A 17 -5.00 5.43 16.97
N THR A 18 -5.81 4.82 17.85
CA THR A 18 -6.11 5.39 19.17
C THR A 18 -4.84 5.48 20.02
N MET A 19 -4.00 4.44 19.98
CA MET A 19 -2.73 4.42 20.70
C MET A 19 -1.75 5.46 20.14
N LEU A 20 -1.67 5.63 18.82
CA LEU A 20 -0.85 6.66 18.19
C LEU A 20 -1.17 8.05 18.75
N HIS A 21 -2.48 8.36 18.82
CA HIS A 21 -2.99 9.63 19.31
C HIS A 21 -2.77 9.81 20.83
N ILE A 22 -3.17 8.84 21.66
CA ILE A 22 -3.06 8.94 23.13
C ILE A 22 -1.60 9.11 23.59
N PHE A 23 -0.65 8.48 22.89
CA PHE A 23 0.77 8.52 23.25
C PHE A 23 1.59 9.57 22.48
N ASN A 24 0.95 10.43 21.67
CA ASN A 24 1.60 11.49 20.87
C ASN A 24 2.75 10.96 19.98
N ARG A 25 2.52 9.85 19.29
CA ARG A 25 3.52 9.17 18.44
C ARG A 25 3.29 9.41 16.96
N GLU A 26 2.78 10.58 16.58
CA GLU A 26 2.26 10.87 15.23
C GLU A 26 3.26 10.65 14.08
N SER A 27 4.57 10.58 14.37
CA SER A 27 5.61 10.25 13.39
C SER A 27 5.87 8.76 13.18
N GLU A 28 5.28 7.88 14.01
CA GLU A 28 5.42 6.42 13.89
C GLU A 28 4.39 5.84 12.92
N PHE A 29 4.74 4.72 12.27
CA PHE A 29 3.77 3.93 11.52
C PHE A 29 2.97 3.03 12.50
N PRO A 30 1.71 3.38 12.84
CA PRO A 30 0.97 2.72 13.92
C PRO A 30 0.73 1.22 13.67
N TYR A 31 0.67 0.80 12.40
CA TYR A 31 0.29 -0.55 12.01
C TYR A 31 1.49 -1.51 11.87
N ALA A 32 2.71 -1.09 12.24
CA ALA A 32 3.93 -1.89 12.08
C ALA A 32 3.84 -3.29 12.71
N GLY A 33 3.08 -3.45 13.81
CA GLY A 33 2.81 -4.75 14.42
C GLY A 33 2.02 -5.70 13.50
N SER A 34 0.89 -5.22 12.98
CA SER A 34 0.04 -5.98 12.05
C SER A 34 0.75 -6.30 10.74
N TYR A 35 1.52 -5.35 10.20
CA TYR A 35 2.30 -5.57 8.98
C TYR A 35 3.38 -6.64 9.18
N ARG A 36 4.11 -6.62 10.30
CA ARG A 36 5.04 -7.72 10.65
C ARG A 36 4.35 -9.06 10.79
N GLY A 37 3.15 -9.09 11.37
CA GLY A 37 2.32 -10.30 11.45
C GLY A 37 1.94 -10.84 10.07
N TYR A 38 1.55 -9.95 9.16
CA TYR A 38 1.26 -10.28 7.76
C TYR A 38 2.50 -10.82 7.03
N TYR A 39 3.64 -10.12 7.09
CA TYR A 39 4.88 -10.59 6.46
C TYR A 39 5.33 -11.95 7.01
N SER A 40 5.15 -12.19 8.32
CA SER A 40 5.48 -13.48 8.93
C SER A 40 4.62 -14.63 8.42
N ILE A 41 3.32 -14.42 8.16
CA ILE A 41 2.46 -15.49 7.62
C ILE A 41 2.78 -15.76 6.16
N VAL A 42 3.00 -14.71 5.35
CA VAL A 42 3.41 -14.83 3.94
C VAL A 42 4.72 -15.62 3.85
N ALA A 43 5.75 -15.22 4.59
CA ALA A 43 7.06 -15.88 4.58
C ALA A 43 7.00 -17.35 5.05
N SER A 44 5.99 -17.72 5.85
CA SER A 44 5.80 -19.10 6.29
C SER A 44 5.13 -20.01 5.26
N GLY A 45 4.50 -19.45 4.22
CA GLY A 45 3.72 -20.20 3.24
C GLY A 45 2.40 -20.78 3.78
N LEU A 46 2.00 -20.42 4.99
CA LEU A 46 0.77 -20.88 5.65
C LEU A 46 -0.41 -19.91 5.47
N GLU A 47 -0.26 -18.88 4.64
CA GLU A 47 -1.33 -17.93 4.39
C GLU A 47 -2.52 -18.62 3.70
N GLU A 48 -3.73 -18.26 4.12
CA GLU A 48 -4.98 -18.70 3.51
C GLU A 48 -5.83 -17.48 3.14
N PRO A 49 -6.67 -17.55 2.09
CA PRO A 49 -7.53 -16.43 1.68
C PRO A 49 -8.43 -15.92 2.81
N LEU A 50 -8.75 -14.62 2.79
CA LEU A 50 -9.65 -14.00 3.79
C LEU A 50 -11.11 -14.43 3.61
N THR A 51 -11.45 -15.04 2.48
CA THR A 51 -12.75 -15.68 2.22
C THR A 51 -12.91 -17.02 2.95
N THR A 52 -11.85 -17.58 3.52
CA THR A 52 -11.92 -18.82 4.29
C THR A 52 -12.79 -18.60 5.54
N HIS A 53 -13.83 -19.43 5.70
CA HIS A 53 -14.69 -19.35 6.87
C HIS A 53 -13.88 -19.61 8.16
N ALA A 54 -14.21 -18.91 9.25
CA ALA A 54 -13.38 -18.88 10.46
C ALA A 54 -13.03 -20.27 11.06
N ASP A 55 -13.90 -21.27 10.94
CA ASP A 55 -13.68 -22.64 11.44
C ASP A 55 -13.06 -23.59 10.40
N HIS A 56 -12.76 -23.10 9.20
CA HIS A 56 -12.20 -23.88 8.08
C HIS A 56 -10.72 -23.59 7.79
N PHE A 57 -10.10 -22.68 8.53
CA PHE A 57 -8.65 -22.48 8.44
C PHE A 57 -7.91 -23.76 8.85
N ASN A 58 -6.86 -24.10 8.11
CA ASN A 58 -6.06 -25.28 8.38
C ASN A 58 -5.21 -25.14 9.64
N THR A 59 -4.89 -23.91 10.06
CA THR A 59 -4.12 -23.65 11.28
C THR A 59 -4.64 -22.44 12.06
N ASN A 60 -4.52 -22.49 13.39
CA ASN A 60 -4.79 -21.34 14.25
C ASN A 60 -3.90 -20.14 13.91
N ARG A 61 -2.69 -20.39 13.41
CA ARG A 61 -1.74 -19.33 12.99
C ARG A 61 -2.26 -18.59 11.76
N ALA A 62 -2.76 -19.32 10.76
CA ALA A 62 -3.37 -18.74 9.57
C ALA A 62 -4.63 -17.94 9.94
N TYR A 63 -5.52 -18.53 10.75
CA TYR A 63 -6.72 -17.84 11.26
C TYR A 63 -6.38 -16.54 12.01
N GLY A 64 -5.43 -16.59 12.95
CA GLY A 64 -5.03 -15.42 13.73
C GLY A 64 -4.42 -14.32 12.86
N SER A 65 -3.53 -14.67 11.93
CA SER A 65 -2.95 -13.67 11.02
C SER A 65 -3.99 -13.08 10.06
N ALA A 66 -4.89 -13.91 9.52
CA ALA A 66 -5.99 -13.47 8.67
C ALA A 66 -6.92 -12.49 9.42
N SER A 67 -7.34 -12.86 10.63
CA SER A 67 -8.34 -12.11 11.39
C SER A 67 -7.81 -10.77 11.91
N TYR A 68 -6.59 -10.75 12.48
CA TYR A 68 -6.06 -9.56 13.14
C TYR A 68 -5.12 -8.76 12.23
N SER A 69 -4.04 -9.41 11.75
CA SER A 69 -2.97 -8.75 11.01
C SER A 69 -3.45 -8.28 9.63
N LYS A 70 -3.96 -9.22 8.82
CA LYS A 70 -4.29 -8.97 7.42
C LYS A 70 -5.51 -8.04 7.28
N GLY A 71 -6.48 -8.10 8.20
CA GLY A 71 -7.58 -7.14 8.25
C GLY A 71 -7.15 -5.70 8.59
N ALA A 72 -6.16 -5.50 9.46
CA ALA A 72 -5.59 -4.17 9.69
C ALA A 72 -4.74 -3.68 8.49
N VAL A 73 -4.00 -4.59 7.86
CA VAL A 73 -3.25 -4.29 6.62
C VAL A 73 -4.21 -3.91 5.49
N TYR A 74 -5.37 -4.55 5.39
CA TYR A 74 -6.42 -4.20 4.42
C TYR A 74 -6.81 -2.72 4.51
N LEU A 75 -7.06 -2.22 5.72
CA LEU A 75 -7.40 -0.81 5.94
C LEU A 75 -6.23 0.15 5.67
N GLY A 76 -5.02 -0.22 6.09
CA GLY A 76 -3.82 0.59 5.82
C GLY A 76 -3.55 0.75 4.31
N GLN A 77 -3.66 -0.34 3.54
CA GLN A 77 -3.53 -0.30 2.09
C GLN A 77 -4.71 0.38 1.41
N MET A 78 -5.94 0.23 1.93
CA MET A 78 -7.09 0.99 1.42
C MET A 78 -6.82 2.49 1.55
N SER A 79 -6.34 2.96 2.70
CA SER A 79 -5.90 4.34 2.91
C SER A 79 -4.81 4.76 1.91
N TYR A 80 -3.84 3.89 1.64
CA TYR A 80 -2.82 4.12 0.62
C TYR A 80 -3.39 4.28 -0.80
N ILE A 81 -4.38 3.46 -1.17
CA ILE A 81 -4.98 3.45 -2.51
C ILE A 81 -5.84 4.70 -2.74
N VAL A 82 -6.75 5.00 -1.81
CA VAL A 82 -7.73 6.09 -1.99
C VAL A 82 -7.26 7.45 -1.49
N GLY A 83 -6.19 7.48 -0.69
CA GLY A 83 -5.71 8.67 0.01
C GLY A 83 -6.39 8.86 1.37
N GLU A 84 -5.68 9.50 2.30
CA GLU A 84 -6.12 9.63 3.70
C GLU A 84 -7.46 10.35 3.85
N GLU A 85 -7.70 11.45 3.13
CA GLU A 85 -8.95 12.22 3.26
C GLU A 85 -10.18 11.37 2.89
N ALA A 86 -10.14 10.73 1.71
CA ALA A 86 -11.23 9.87 1.24
C ALA A 86 -11.42 8.67 2.18
N PHE A 87 -10.32 8.07 2.65
CA PHE A 87 -10.37 6.97 3.61
C PHE A 87 -11.03 7.37 4.93
N ARG A 88 -10.59 8.48 5.56
CA ARG A 88 -11.14 8.96 6.84
C ARG A 88 -12.62 9.27 6.72
N LYS A 89 -13.02 9.96 5.65
CA LYS A 89 -14.43 10.26 5.35
C LYS A 89 -15.23 8.99 5.10
N GLY A 90 -14.65 8.03 4.38
CA GLY A 90 -15.22 6.71 4.15
C GLY A 90 -15.44 5.92 5.44
N MET A 91 -14.48 5.94 6.36
CA MET A 91 -14.61 5.25 7.66
C MET A 91 -15.77 5.81 8.49
N LEU A 92 -15.92 7.14 8.54
CA LEU A 92 -17.06 7.79 9.20
C LEU A 92 -18.39 7.43 8.53
N THR A 93 -18.44 7.52 7.20
CA THR A 93 -19.62 7.18 6.41
C THR A 93 -20.03 5.72 6.57
N TYR A 94 -19.05 4.80 6.60
CA TYR A 94 -19.26 3.38 6.82
C TYR A 94 -19.86 3.14 8.20
N PHE A 95 -19.26 3.71 9.25
CA PHE A 95 -19.79 3.61 10.61
C PHE A 95 -21.23 4.14 10.70
N ASP A 96 -21.51 5.34 10.19
CA ASP A 96 -22.84 5.93 10.29
C ASP A 96 -23.91 5.16 9.52
N THR A 97 -23.53 4.56 8.39
CA THR A 97 -24.44 3.77 7.55
C THR A 97 -24.72 2.39 8.13
N TRP A 98 -23.69 1.75 8.71
CA TRP A 98 -23.71 0.32 9.07
C TRP A 98 -23.68 0.03 10.56
N LYS A 99 -23.60 1.04 11.43
CA LYS A 99 -23.74 0.84 12.88
C LYS A 99 -25.01 0.05 13.21
N MET A 100 -24.86 -0.96 14.08
CA MET A 100 -25.91 -1.90 14.49
C MET A 100 -26.46 -2.79 13.35
N LYS A 101 -25.68 -3.00 12.27
CA LYS A 101 -25.99 -3.91 11.16
C LYS A 101 -24.84 -4.91 10.95
N HIS A 102 -24.99 -5.80 9.95
CA HIS A 102 -24.00 -6.81 9.56
C HIS A 102 -23.49 -6.56 8.13
N PRO A 103 -22.60 -5.56 7.92
CA PRO A 103 -22.03 -5.27 6.60
C PRO A 103 -21.15 -6.40 6.09
N THR A 104 -21.05 -6.55 4.76
CA THR A 104 -20.06 -7.39 4.10
C THR A 104 -18.84 -6.59 3.64
N ALA A 105 -17.81 -7.28 3.13
CA ALA A 105 -16.64 -6.64 2.56
C ALA A 105 -17.00 -5.73 1.37
N GLU A 106 -18.00 -6.11 0.57
CA GLU A 106 -18.51 -5.31 -0.54
C GLU A 106 -19.21 -4.04 -0.06
N ASP A 107 -19.90 -4.08 1.09
CA ASP A 107 -20.55 -2.90 1.65
C ASP A 107 -19.54 -1.84 2.10
N PHE A 108 -18.42 -2.28 2.69
CA PHE A 108 -17.28 -1.40 2.99
C PHE A 108 -16.67 -0.83 1.70
N LEU A 109 -16.42 -1.69 0.72
CA LEU A 109 -15.80 -1.29 -0.54
C LEU A 109 -16.62 -0.23 -1.28
N ARG A 110 -17.94 -0.40 -1.35
CA ARG A 110 -18.86 0.58 -1.97
C ARG A 110 -18.81 1.94 -1.30
N VAL A 111 -18.61 2.00 0.02
CA VAL A 111 -18.42 3.27 0.73
C VAL A 111 -17.10 3.91 0.29
N MET A 112 -16.02 3.15 0.21
CA MET A 112 -14.72 3.65 -0.24
C MET A 112 -14.75 4.11 -1.70
N GLU A 113 -15.39 3.37 -2.60
CA GLU A 113 -15.59 3.76 -4.00
C GLU A 113 -16.39 5.07 -4.10
N LYS A 114 -17.46 5.20 -3.30
CA LYS A 114 -18.28 6.42 -3.27
C LYS A 114 -17.49 7.65 -2.81
N GLU A 115 -16.68 7.52 -1.75
CA GLU A 115 -15.95 8.67 -1.20
C GLU A 115 -14.69 9.02 -1.99
N SER A 116 -14.08 8.04 -2.68
CA SER A 116 -12.87 8.26 -3.51
C SER A 116 -13.17 8.55 -4.98
N GLY A 117 -14.32 8.13 -5.49
CA GLY A 117 -14.64 8.15 -6.93
C GLY A 117 -13.87 7.11 -7.76
N MET A 118 -13.21 6.13 -7.10
CA MET A 118 -12.39 5.10 -7.74
C MET A 118 -13.12 3.77 -7.85
N VAL A 119 -12.64 2.91 -8.74
CA VAL A 119 -13.02 1.49 -8.86
C VAL A 119 -12.09 0.66 -7.99
N LEU A 120 -12.63 -0.13 -7.05
CA LEU A 120 -11.83 -0.80 -6.02
C LEU A 120 -12.08 -2.32 -5.90
N ASP A 121 -13.02 -2.88 -6.67
CA ASP A 121 -13.32 -4.32 -6.73
C ASP A 121 -12.07 -5.19 -6.89
N TRP A 122 -11.13 -4.78 -7.75
CA TRP A 122 -9.85 -5.44 -7.95
C TRP A 122 -9.09 -5.66 -6.62
N TYR A 123 -9.16 -4.73 -5.67
CA TYR A 123 -8.42 -4.88 -4.41
C TYR A 123 -8.88 -6.12 -3.63
N ASN A 124 -10.19 -6.37 -3.58
CA ASN A 124 -10.73 -7.59 -2.97
C ASN A 124 -10.37 -8.84 -3.80
N GLU A 125 -10.44 -8.75 -5.13
CA GLU A 125 -10.07 -9.87 -6.02
C GLU A 125 -8.65 -10.38 -5.78
N TYR A 126 -7.69 -9.48 -5.51
CA TYR A 126 -6.32 -9.85 -5.23
C TYR A 126 -6.09 -10.15 -3.73
N PHE A 127 -6.43 -9.24 -2.83
CA PHE A 127 -6.00 -9.32 -1.42
C PHE A 127 -6.89 -10.21 -0.55
N VAL A 128 -8.20 -10.20 -0.79
CA VAL A 128 -9.19 -10.93 0.02
C VAL A 128 -9.39 -12.34 -0.53
N ASN A 129 -9.57 -12.45 -1.84
CA ASN A 129 -9.97 -13.70 -2.50
C ASN A 129 -8.77 -14.62 -2.83
N THR A 130 -7.53 -14.14 -2.67
CA THR A 130 -6.32 -14.93 -2.93
C THR A 130 -5.24 -14.68 -1.87
N THR A 131 -4.08 -15.31 -2.07
CA THR A 131 -2.84 -15.10 -1.31
C THR A 131 -1.76 -14.43 -2.17
N LYS A 132 -2.16 -13.72 -3.23
CA LYS A 132 -1.23 -12.92 -4.05
C LYS A 132 -0.67 -11.77 -3.22
N THR A 133 0.62 -11.51 -3.37
CA THR A 133 1.34 -10.50 -2.61
C THR A 133 1.74 -9.32 -3.48
N VAL A 134 1.91 -8.18 -2.83
CA VAL A 134 2.56 -6.98 -3.37
C VAL A 134 4.08 -7.16 -3.23
N ASP A 135 4.81 -6.99 -4.33
CA ASP A 135 6.28 -6.91 -4.36
C ASP A 135 6.68 -6.11 -5.60
N TYR A 136 7.20 -4.90 -5.36
CA TYR A 136 7.66 -3.94 -6.35
C TYR A 136 9.10 -3.53 -6.08
N GLY A 137 9.92 -3.58 -7.12
CA GLY A 137 11.32 -3.21 -7.04
C GLY A 137 11.67 -2.03 -7.94
N ILE A 138 12.74 -1.32 -7.55
CA ILE A 138 13.48 -0.46 -8.46
C ILE A 138 14.50 -1.33 -9.20
N LYS A 139 14.23 -1.61 -10.47
CA LYS A 139 15.04 -2.52 -11.28
C LYS A 139 16.30 -1.85 -11.81
N ALA A 140 16.18 -0.60 -12.28
CA ALA A 140 17.30 0.15 -12.80
C ALA A 140 17.11 1.66 -12.66
N LEU A 141 18.24 2.36 -12.54
CA LEU A 141 18.33 3.81 -12.61
C LEU A 141 19.45 4.16 -13.59
N ILE A 142 19.08 4.74 -14.73
CA ILE A 142 19.99 5.00 -15.85
C ILE A 142 20.02 6.50 -16.09
N GLY A 143 21.07 7.15 -15.59
CA GLY A 143 21.26 8.60 -15.70
C GLY A 143 22.29 9.00 -16.74
N ASP A 144 22.03 10.10 -17.44
CA ASP A 144 23.01 10.91 -18.16
C ASP A 144 23.10 12.33 -17.56
N GLU A 145 23.78 13.26 -18.24
CA GLU A 145 23.99 14.64 -17.77
C GLU A 145 22.70 15.49 -17.72
N ASN A 146 21.62 15.07 -18.38
CA ASN A 146 20.39 15.85 -18.52
C ASN A 146 19.14 15.13 -18.03
N LYS A 147 19.17 13.79 -17.97
CA LYS A 147 17.99 12.96 -17.72
C LYS A 147 18.36 11.72 -16.93
N THR A 148 17.41 11.25 -16.13
CA THR A 148 17.47 9.92 -15.51
C THR A 148 16.23 9.12 -15.85
N VAL A 149 16.43 7.88 -16.28
CA VAL A 149 15.39 6.88 -16.51
C VAL A 149 15.28 6.00 -15.28
N ILE A 150 14.09 5.89 -14.71
CA ILE A 150 13.78 4.97 -13.60
C ILE A 150 12.97 3.82 -14.17
N GLU A 151 13.48 2.59 -14.04
CA GLU A 151 12.77 1.36 -14.39
C GLU A 151 12.31 0.67 -13.09
N LEU A 152 11.00 0.51 -12.97
CA LEU A 152 10.34 -0.25 -11.91
C LEU A 152 9.93 -1.62 -12.42
N GLU A 153 9.84 -2.58 -11.50
CA GLU A 153 9.30 -3.90 -11.76
C GLU A 153 8.29 -4.32 -10.70
N ARG A 154 7.28 -5.08 -11.12
CA ARG A 154 6.31 -5.77 -10.28
C ARG A 154 6.67 -7.25 -10.26
N VAL A 155 7.32 -7.69 -9.19
CA VAL A 155 7.69 -9.09 -8.96
C VAL A 155 6.49 -9.88 -8.41
N GLY A 156 5.75 -9.25 -7.50
CA GLY A 156 4.55 -9.80 -6.87
C GLY A 156 3.38 -9.89 -7.84
N LEU A 157 2.40 -10.74 -7.54
CA LEU A 157 1.26 -10.96 -8.43
C LEU A 157 0.12 -9.95 -8.24
N MET A 158 0.22 -9.06 -7.26
CA MET A 158 -0.79 -8.06 -6.97
C MET A 158 -0.43 -6.67 -7.55
N PRO A 159 -1.22 -6.14 -8.50
CA PRO A 159 -1.04 -4.80 -9.02
C PRO A 159 -1.46 -3.74 -7.98
N MET A 160 -0.79 -2.59 -7.94
CA MET A 160 -1.00 -1.48 -7.01
C MET A 160 -0.66 -0.16 -7.69
N PRO A 161 -1.31 0.97 -7.33
CA PRO A 161 -0.75 2.28 -7.63
C PRO A 161 0.56 2.46 -6.86
N ILE A 162 1.51 3.24 -7.38
CA ILE A 162 2.86 3.34 -6.81
C ILE A 162 3.24 4.79 -6.54
N ASP A 163 3.71 5.06 -5.33
CA ASP A 163 4.35 6.30 -4.92
C ASP A 163 5.87 6.10 -4.97
N VAL A 164 6.58 6.93 -5.74
CA VAL A 164 8.05 6.93 -5.84
C VAL A 164 8.58 8.27 -5.34
N LEU A 165 9.33 8.24 -4.25
CA LEU A 165 10.05 9.39 -3.72
C LEU A 165 11.44 9.45 -4.35
N VAL A 166 11.79 10.61 -4.90
CA VAL A 166 13.16 10.92 -5.32
C VAL A 166 13.73 11.96 -4.37
N GLU A 167 14.85 11.61 -3.73
CA GLU A 167 15.61 12.49 -2.85
C GLU A 167 16.88 12.95 -3.58
N TYR A 168 17.15 14.25 -3.57
CA TYR A 168 18.31 14.86 -4.22
C TYR A 168 19.42 15.19 -3.22
N LYS A 169 20.65 15.33 -3.73
CA LYS A 169 21.83 15.66 -2.90
C LYS A 169 21.80 17.05 -2.29
N ASP A 170 21.02 17.97 -2.86
CA ASP A 170 20.81 19.31 -2.30
C ASP A 170 19.82 19.33 -1.12
N GLY A 171 19.23 18.18 -0.78
CA GLY A 171 18.27 18.03 0.31
C GLY A 171 16.82 18.23 -0.12
N SER A 172 16.55 18.61 -1.37
CA SER A 172 15.20 18.65 -1.92
C SER A 172 14.69 17.24 -2.24
N SER A 173 13.37 17.10 -2.37
CA SER A 173 12.73 15.87 -2.80
C SER A 173 11.46 16.16 -3.60
N GLU A 174 11.04 15.19 -4.41
CA GLU A 174 9.76 15.21 -5.09
C GLU A 174 9.16 13.81 -5.20
N MET A 175 7.84 13.75 -5.34
CA MET A 175 7.06 12.52 -5.45
C MET A 175 6.62 12.31 -6.89
N PHE A 176 6.71 11.07 -7.37
CA PHE A 176 6.07 10.61 -8.59
C PHE A 176 4.99 9.60 -8.22
N TYR A 177 3.76 9.87 -8.64
CA TYR A 177 2.64 8.96 -8.43
C TYR A 177 2.26 8.30 -9.74
N ILE A 178 2.20 6.98 -9.72
CA ILE A 178 1.82 6.14 -10.85
C ILE A 178 0.45 5.51 -10.50
N PRO A 179 -0.65 6.02 -11.07
CA PRO A 179 -1.97 5.43 -10.85
C PRO A 179 -2.03 4.00 -11.42
N LEU A 180 -2.89 3.16 -10.85
CA LEU A 180 -3.14 1.83 -11.39
C LEU A 180 -4.32 1.88 -12.36
N ARG A 181 -4.12 1.48 -13.62
CA ARG A 181 -5.15 1.62 -14.67
C ARG A 181 -6.53 1.05 -14.33
N ILE A 182 -6.61 -0.05 -13.57
CA ILE A 182 -7.89 -0.67 -13.20
C ILE A 182 -8.72 0.24 -12.29
N MET A 183 -8.07 1.07 -11.46
CA MET A 183 -8.78 1.88 -10.45
C MET A 183 -9.56 3.05 -11.04
N ARG A 184 -9.30 3.42 -12.31
CA ARG A 184 -9.96 4.50 -13.05
C ARG A 184 -10.09 5.81 -12.26
N GLY A 185 -9.06 6.16 -11.51
CA GLY A 185 -9.01 7.34 -10.67
C GLY A 185 -7.63 7.50 -10.05
N GLU A 186 -7.43 8.63 -9.38
CA GLU A 186 -6.15 9.04 -8.83
C GLU A 186 -6.37 9.61 -7.43
N LYS A 187 -5.51 9.25 -6.46
CA LYS A 187 -5.61 9.84 -5.12
C LYS A 187 -5.09 11.28 -5.13
N PRO A 188 -5.69 12.19 -4.34
CA PRO A 188 -5.15 13.54 -4.16
C PRO A 188 -3.77 13.49 -3.48
N ALA A 189 -3.02 14.59 -3.58
CA ALA A 189 -1.78 14.73 -2.80
C ALA A 189 -2.12 14.82 -1.31
N GLU A 190 -1.38 14.11 -0.47
CA GLU A 190 -1.60 14.06 0.99
C GLU A 190 -0.71 15.05 1.77
N ASN A 191 0.22 15.72 1.09
CA ASN A 191 1.12 16.70 1.66
C ASN A 191 1.56 17.73 0.60
N ASP A 192 2.32 18.73 1.03
CA ASP A 192 2.80 19.83 0.19
C ASP A 192 4.04 19.48 -0.65
N LEU A 193 4.49 18.22 -0.63
CA LEU A 193 5.63 17.79 -1.44
C LEU A 193 5.27 17.92 -2.93
N LYS A 194 6.19 18.47 -3.72
CA LYS A 194 6.04 18.54 -5.18
C LYS A 194 5.73 17.14 -5.69
N ARG A 195 4.59 16.98 -6.37
CA ARG A 195 4.10 15.70 -6.87
C ARG A 195 3.81 15.77 -8.36
N THR A 196 4.34 14.81 -9.11
CA THR A 196 4.04 14.60 -10.53
C THR A 196 3.20 13.33 -10.68
N ILE A 197 2.05 13.44 -11.36
CA ILE A 197 1.24 12.27 -11.72
C ILE A 197 1.72 11.77 -13.08
N LEU A 198 2.06 10.49 -13.15
CA LEU A 198 2.54 9.80 -14.34
C LEU A 198 1.41 9.02 -15.01
N GLU A 199 1.65 8.49 -16.22
CA GLU A 199 0.66 7.69 -16.92
C GLU A 199 0.28 6.42 -16.14
N ASP A 200 -0.99 6.04 -16.17
CA ASP A 200 -1.48 4.82 -15.53
C ASP A 200 -0.67 3.58 -15.91
N TRP A 201 -0.16 2.86 -14.90
CA TRP A 201 0.48 1.56 -15.08
C TRP A 201 -0.58 0.51 -15.42
N PRO A 202 -0.59 -0.08 -16.63
CA PRO A 202 -1.44 -1.23 -16.91
C PRO A 202 -0.96 -2.45 -16.12
N TRP A 203 -1.85 -3.04 -15.31
CA TRP A 203 -1.56 -4.20 -14.47
C TRP A 203 -0.97 -5.41 -15.21
N THR A 204 -1.23 -5.51 -16.52
CA THR A 204 -0.70 -6.56 -17.40
C THR A 204 0.80 -6.44 -17.66
N ASN A 205 1.37 -5.26 -17.44
CA ASN A 205 2.79 -5.00 -17.70
C ASN A 205 3.58 -5.19 -16.40
N PRO A 206 4.57 -6.10 -16.36
CA PRO A 206 5.37 -6.32 -15.17
C PRO A 206 6.42 -5.24 -14.93
N THR A 207 6.68 -4.37 -15.90
CA THR A 207 7.64 -3.27 -15.77
C THR A 207 7.00 -1.94 -16.14
N TYR A 208 7.55 -0.86 -15.59
CA TYR A 208 7.16 0.51 -15.88
C TYR A 208 8.40 1.40 -15.89
N THR A 209 8.44 2.34 -16.82
CA THR A 209 9.59 3.23 -16.98
C THR A 209 9.11 4.66 -17.13
N PHE A 210 9.80 5.57 -16.45
CA PHE A 210 9.57 7.00 -16.62
C PHE A 210 10.89 7.77 -16.52
N ASP A 211 10.85 9.00 -17.00
CA ASP A 211 11.99 9.88 -17.09
C ASP A 211 11.85 11.04 -16.12
N ILE A 212 12.97 11.45 -15.50
CA ILE A 212 13.07 12.70 -14.77
C ILE A 212 14.11 13.60 -15.47
N PRO A 213 13.83 14.90 -15.68
CA PRO A 213 14.70 15.82 -16.41
C PRO A 213 15.84 16.34 -15.53
N THR A 214 16.53 15.41 -14.86
CA THR A 214 17.58 15.68 -13.89
C THR A 214 18.72 14.69 -14.08
N ALA A 215 19.95 15.19 -13.98
CA ALA A 215 21.16 14.36 -14.07
C ALA A 215 21.21 13.33 -12.94
N GLY A 216 21.51 12.07 -13.28
CA GLY A 216 21.52 10.98 -12.29
C GLY A 216 22.53 11.20 -11.16
N SER A 217 23.60 11.94 -11.42
CA SER A 217 24.63 12.32 -10.43
C SER A 217 24.11 13.20 -9.29
N THR A 218 22.96 13.86 -9.46
CA THR A 218 22.33 14.72 -8.44
C THR A 218 21.34 13.99 -7.54
N ILE A 219 20.92 12.78 -7.94
CA ILE A 219 20.03 11.94 -7.16
C ILE A 219 20.81 11.32 -6.01
N LYS A 220 20.25 11.38 -4.81
CA LYS A 220 20.77 10.73 -3.62
C LYS A 220 20.17 9.33 -3.49
N LYS A 221 18.84 9.25 -3.52
CA LYS A 221 18.10 8.02 -3.29
C LYS A 221 16.77 8.05 -4.04
N VAL A 222 16.33 6.88 -4.50
CA VAL A 222 14.95 6.65 -4.96
C VAL A 222 14.34 5.59 -4.08
N SER A 223 13.09 5.77 -3.66
CA SER A 223 12.36 4.80 -2.86
C SER A 223 10.88 4.68 -3.22
N ILE A 224 10.36 3.47 -3.20
CA ILE A 224 8.94 3.14 -3.33
C ILE A 224 8.27 3.20 -1.95
N ASP A 225 7.07 3.79 -1.90
CA ASP A 225 6.21 3.91 -0.73
C ASP A 225 6.91 4.43 0.53
N PRO A 226 7.20 5.74 0.63
CA PRO A 226 7.74 6.31 1.86
C PRO A 226 6.78 6.25 3.06
N THR A 227 5.49 5.96 2.84
CA THR A 227 4.47 5.90 3.90
C THR A 227 4.42 4.55 4.62
N GLN A 228 5.06 3.52 4.05
CA GLN A 228 5.05 2.13 4.54
C GLN A 228 3.66 1.47 4.58
N ARG A 229 2.65 2.11 3.98
CA ARG A 229 1.28 1.56 3.89
C ARG A 229 1.12 0.56 2.75
N LEU A 230 2.01 0.56 1.75
CA LEU A 230 2.09 -0.49 0.74
C LEU A 230 2.59 -1.76 1.44
N ALA A 231 1.78 -2.81 1.44
CA ALA A 231 2.12 -4.07 2.12
C ALA A 231 3.08 -4.92 1.27
N ASP A 232 4.16 -4.28 0.81
CA ASP A 232 5.21 -4.90 0.03
C ASP A 232 5.99 -5.91 0.87
N VAL A 233 5.98 -7.16 0.44
CA VAL A 233 6.55 -8.27 1.21
C VAL A 233 8.08 -8.34 1.10
N ASN A 234 8.69 -7.52 0.23
CA ASN A 234 10.13 -7.51 -0.01
C ASN A 234 10.69 -6.09 -0.04
N SER A 235 10.73 -5.41 1.11
CA SER A 235 11.27 -4.04 1.19
C SER A 235 12.74 -3.85 0.77
N SER A 236 13.49 -4.92 0.52
CA SER A 236 14.91 -4.85 0.13
C SER A 236 15.13 -4.32 -1.29
N ASN A 237 14.15 -4.43 -2.18
CA ASN A 237 14.21 -3.90 -3.56
C ASN A 237 13.47 -2.56 -3.72
N ASN A 238 12.80 -2.06 -2.67
CA ASN A 238 12.03 -0.81 -2.71
C ASN A 238 12.91 0.45 -2.77
N SER A 239 14.23 0.34 -2.61
CA SER A 239 15.10 1.52 -2.60
C SER A 239 16.39 1.33 -3.37
N PHE A 240 16.83 2.40 -4.03
CA PHE A 240 18.07 2.47 -4.78
C PHE A 240 18.90 3.65 -4.25
N ASP A 241 20.00 3.36 -3.55
CA ASP A 241 20.93 4.35 -3.01
C ASP A 241 22.03 4.66 -4.04
N VAL A 242 21.88 5.79 -4.72
CA VAL A 242 22.81 6.23 -5.78
C VAL A 242 24.13 6.70 -5.18
N GLU A 243 24.07 7.41 -4.05
CA GLU A 243 25.26 7.93 -3.37
C GLU A 243 26.14 6.79 -2.83
N GLY A 244 25.53 5.76 -2.26
CA GLY A 244 26.23 4.57 -1.76
C GLY A 244 26.91 3.71 -2.85
N MET A 245 26.49 3.83 -4.12
CA MET A 245 27.10 3.12 -5.25
C MET A 245 28.27 3.85 -5.89
N ILE A 246 28.28 5.19 -5.88
CA ILE A 246 29.37 6.00 -6.44
C ILE A 246 30.61 5.99 -5.51
N ASN A 247 30.40 5.85 -4.20
CA ASN A 247 31.45 5.91 -3.18
C ASN A 247 32.09 4.54 -2.83
N LYS A 248 31.77 3.47 -3.56
CA LYS A 248 32.40 2.14 -3.45
C LYS A 248 33.36 1.89 -4.60
#